data_AF-A0A552ABD4-F1
#
_entry.id   AF-A0A552ABD4-F1
#
_cell.length_a   1.000
_cell.length_b   1.000
_cell.length_c   1.000
_cell.angle_alpha   90.00
_cell.angle_beta   90.00
_cell.angle_gamma   90.00
#
_symmetry.space_group_name_H-M   'P 1'
#
loop_
_entity.id
_entity.type
_entity.pdbx_description
1 polymer ?
#
loop_
_entity_poly.entity_id
_entity_poly.type
_entity_poly.pdbx_seq_one_letter_code
_entity_poly.pdbx_strand_id
1 'polypeptide(L)'
;IEPILAGQTLPDTLADDRQYLIDLGLLRRDPMGGLVISNPIYREVIPRVLVQGTQDSLPLISPSWLTAKGELNIDALLTAFLKFWRQHGEPLLSSAAYHEIAPHIVLMAFLHRVVNGGGVLEREYAIGSDRMDLCLQYKDVTLGIELKVWRDKKRDPQADGIEQLESYLGRLGLDFGWLFIFDRRKNALPMEERLSTEVVVTENQYRITVIRA
;
A
#
# COMPACT_ATOMS: atom_id res chain seq x y z
N ILE A 1 3.14 -14.08 8.94
CA ILE A 1 3.56 -13.41 7.67
C ILE A 1 2.94 -12.02 7.53
N GLU A 2 1.66 -11.84 7.85
CA GLU A 2 0.98 -10.53 7.81
C GLU A 2 1.76 -9.36 8.45
N PRO A 3 2.34 -9.46 9.67
CA PRO A 3 3.13 -8.36 10.24
C PRO A 3 4.37 -8.01 9.41
N ILE A 4 5.00 -9.01 8.77
CA ILE A 4 6.17 -8.80 7.89
C ILE A 4 5.76 -8.03 6.63
N LEU A 5 4.60 -8.36 6.05
CA LEU A 5 4.05 -7.65 4.89
C LEU A 5 3.59 -6.22 5.24
N ALA A 6 3.16 -6.00 6.48
CA ALA A 6 2.83 -4.69 7.02
C ALA A 6 4.09 -3.86 7.37
N GLY A 7 5.30 -4.40 7.23
CA GLY A 7 6.54 -3.76 7.69
C GLY A 7 6.66 -3.66 9.22
N GLN A 8 5.82 -4.37 9.97
CA GLN A 8 5.75 -4.35 11.43
C GLN A 8 6.75 -5.30 12.08
N THR A 9 7.06 -5.03 13.35
CA THR A 9 7.74 -6.02 14.19
C THR A 9 6.84 -7.23 14.41
N LEU A 10 7.45 -8.41 14.47
CA LEU A 10 6.70 -9.62 14.78
C LEU A 10 6.18 -9.56 16.22
N PRO A 11 4.88 -9.85 16.46
CA PRO A 11 4.38 -10.03 17.81
C PRO A 11 5.03 -11.26 18.45
N ASP A 12 4.83 -11.42 19.75
CA ASP A 12 5.29 -12.59 20.48
C ASP A 12 4.59 -13.84 19.92
N THR A 13 5.28 -14.46 18.97
CA THR A 13 4.84 -15.63 18.21
C THR A 13 5.52 -16.85 18.81
N LEU A 14 4.92 -18.02 18.71
CA LEU A 14 5.57 -19.23 19.19
C LEU A 14 6.87 -19.45 18.41
N ALA A 15 7.93 -19.88 19.11
CA ALA A 15 9.21 -20.14 18.47
C ALA A 15 9.08 -21.21 17.38
N ASP A 16 8.23 -22.20 17.60
CA ASP A 16 7.97 -23.31 16.67
C ASP A 16 7.30 -22.83 15.39
N ASP A 17 6.33 -21.90 15.46
CA ASP A 17 5.69 -21.33 14.25
C ASP A 17 6.71 -20.58 13.39
N ARG A 18 7.63 -19.83 14.04
CA ARG A 18 8.71 -19.13 13.33
C ARG A 18 9.68 -20.12 12.68
N GLN A 19 10.06 -21.15 13.42
CA GLN A 19 10.99 -22.17 12.93
C GLN A 19 10.38 -22.98 11.79
N TYR A 20 9.11 -23.34 11.90
CA TYR A 20 8.35 -24.04 10.87
C TYR A 20 8.35 -23.26 9.54
N LEU A 21 8.12 -21.95 9.57
CA LEU A 21 8.17 -21.11 8.37
C LEU A 21 9.59 -20.95 7.78
N ILE A 22 10.63 -21.04 8.62
CA ILE A 22 12.03 -21.09 8.17
C ILE A 22 12.32 -22.44 7.50
N ASP A 23 11.89 -23.54 8.12
CA ASP A 23 12.14 -24.90 7.63
C ASP A 23 11.39 -25.18 6.31
N LEU A 24 10.20 -24.61 6.15
CA LEU A 24 9.48 -24.56 4.87
C LEU A 24 10.17 -23.70 3.81
N GLY A 25 11.20 -22.93 4.19
CA GLY A 25 11.92 -22.04 3.30
C GLY A 25 11.12 -20.80 2.90
N LEU A 26 10.05 -20.43 3.62
CA LEU A 26 9.23 -19.23 3.34
C LEU A 26 9.84 -17.97 3.94
N LEU A 27 10.42 -18.09 5.12
CA LEU A 27 11.13 -17.03 5.83
C LEU A 27 12.60 -17.38 5.99
N ARG A 28 13.45 -16.36 6.17
CA ARG A 28 14.84 -16.53 6.60
C ARG A 28 15.17 -15.50 7.67
N ARG A 29 16.16 -15.80 8.50
CA ARG A 29 16.72 -14.81 9.43
C ARG A 29 17.60 -13.85 8.63
N ASP A 30 17.37 -12.56 8.79
CA ASP A 30 18.22 -11.55 8.18
C ASP A 30 19.49 -11.38 9.03
N PRO A 31 20.69 -11.30 8.42
CA PRO A 31 21.93 -11.04 9.16
C PRO A 31 21.91 -9.72 9.96
N MET A 32 21.11 -8.73 9.52
CA MET A 32 20.91 -7.47 10.23
C MET A 32 19.83 -7.56 11.33
N GLY A 33 19.22 -8.74 11.51
CA GLY A 33 18.20 -9.03 12.51
C GLY A 33 16.78 -9.12 11.96
N GLY A 34 15.94 -9.92 12.60
CA GLY A 34 14.54 -10.14 12.21
C GLY A 34 14.33 -11.29 11.22
N LEU A 35 13.07 -11.51 10.84
CA LEU A 35 12.67 -12.52 9.84
C LEU A 35 12.18 -11.83 8.57
N VAL A 36 12.80 -12.14 7.43
CA VAL A 36 12.41 -11.64 6.12
C VAL A 36 11.85 -12.75 5.24
N ILE A 37 11.05 -12.40 4.23
CA ILE A 37 10.64 -13.34 3.19
C ILE A 37 11.88 -13.86 2.45
N SER A 38 12.01 -15.18 2.36
CA SER A 38 13.23 -15.88 1.98
C SER A 38 13.63 -15.70 0.51
N ASN A 39 12.66 -15.56 -0.41
CA ASN A 39 12.89 -15.54 -1.85
C ASN A 39 12.03 -14.46 -2.53
N PRO A 40 12.56 -13.72 -3.53
CA PRO A 40 11.79 -12.78 -4.36
C PRO A 40 10.46 -13.31 -4.92
N ILE A 41 10.38 -14.60 -5.28
CA ILE A 41 9.14 -15.22 -5.77
C ILE A 41 8.04 -15.15 -4.71
N TYR A 42 8.36 -15.45 -3.45
CA TYR A 42 7.37 -15.38 -2.37
C TYR A 42 6.97 -13.95 -2.03
N ARG A 43 7.87 -12.97 -2.22
CA ARG A 43 7.52 -11.55 -2.08
C ARG A 43 6.47 -11.11 -3.08
N GLU A 44 6.41 -11.74 -4.26
CA GLU A 44 5.38 -11.46 -5.27
C GLU A 44 4.14 -12.34 -5.09
N VAL A 45 4.32 -13.64 -4.84
CA VAL A 45 3.21 -14.62 -4.79
C VAL A 45 2.32 -14.40 -3.56
N ILE A 46 2.91 -14.19 -2.38
CA ILE A 46 2.12 -14.09 -1.15
C ILE A 46 1.14 -12.91 -1.23
N PRO A 47 1.56 -11.65 -1.49
CA PRO A 47 0.64 -10.54 -1.59
C PRO A 47 -0.42 -10.75 -2.67
N ARG A 48 -0.04 -11.32 -3.82
CA ARG A 48 -0.98 -11.61 -4.91
C ARG A 48 -2.08 -12.57 -4.47
N VAL A 49 -1.73 -13.64 -3.76
CA VAL A 49 -2.72 -14.60 -3.21
C VAL A 49 -3.61 -13.93 -2.17
N LEU A 50 -3.05 -13.07 -1.32
CA LEU A 50 -3.82 -12.31 -0.32
C LEU A 50 -4.81 -11.34 -0.96
N VAL A 51 -4.46 -10.77 -2.11
CA VAL A 51 -5.27 -9.81 -2.85
C VAL A 51 -6.33 -10.47 -3.73
N GLN A 52 -6.13 -11.73 -4.15
CA GLN A 52 -7.00 -12.43 -5.09
C GLN A 52 -8.47 -12.46 -4.66
N GLY A 53 -8.76 -12.83 -3.40
CA GLY A 53 -10.15 -12.90 -2.92
C GLY A 53 -10.86 -11.53 -2.94
N THR A 54 -10.13 -10.46 -2.61
CA THR A 54 -10.64 -9.09 -2.73
C THR A 54 -10.85 -8.70 -4.19
N GLN A 55 -9.93 -9.06 -5.09
CA GLN A 55 -10.03 -8.80 -6.53
C GLN A 55 -11.26 -9.45 -7.16
N ASP A 56 -11.52 -10.71 -6.84
CA ASP A 56 -12.65 -11.47 -7.38
C ASP A 56 -14.00 -10.87 -6.96
N SER A 57 -14.01 -10.13 -5.85
CA SER A 57 -15.17 -9.42 -5.33
C SER A 57 -15.33 -7.99 -5.90
N LEU A 58 -14.36 -7.49 -6.67
CA LEU A 58 -14.43 -6.14 -7.22
C LEU A 58 -15.35 -6.09 -8.45
N PRO A 59 -16.17 -5.04 -8.60
CA PRO A 59 -16.94 -4.84 -9.82
C PRO A 59 -16.00 -4.59 -11.01
N LEU A 60 -16.45 -5.02 -12.20
CA LEU A 60 -15.85 -4.62 -13.47
C LEU A 60 -16.00 -3.10 -13.64
N ILE A 61 -14.87 -2.39 -13.80
CA ILE A 61 -14.84 -0.95 -14.05
C ILE A 61 -14.10 -0.71 -15.36
N SER A 62 -14.70 0.06 -16.27
CA SER A 62 -13.99 0.56 -17.45
C SER A 62 -12.92 1.57 -17.01
N PRO A 63 -11.69 1.50 -17.53
CA PRO A 63 -10.60 2.35 -17.09
C PRO A 63 -10.89 3.83 -17.43
N SER A 64 -11.29 4.61 -16.43
CA SER A 64 -11.54 6.05 -16.55
C SER A 64 -10.28 6.90 -16.35
N TRP A 65 -9.16 6.26 -16.03
CA TRP A 65 -7.87 6.86 -15.68
C TRP A 65 -6.87 6.87 -16.84
N LEU A 66 -7.31 6.53 -18.06
CA LEU A 66 -6.49 6.61 -19.26
C LEU A 66 -6.90 7.81 -20.12
N THR A 67 -5.91 8.51 -20.68
CA THR A 67 -6.15 9.55 -21.68
C THR A 67 -6.64 8.94 -22.99
N ALA A 68 -7.10 9.76 -23.94
CA ALA A 68 -7.45 9.30 -25.29
C ALA A 68 -6.27 8.63 -26.03
N LYS A 69 -5.02 8.93 -25.63
CA LYS A 69 -3.79 8.30 -26.14
C LYS A 69 -3.43 7.01 -25.37
N GLY A 70 -4.23 6.64 -24.37
CA GLY A 70 -3.99 5.51 -23.50
C GLY A 70 -2.82 5.72 -22.54
N GLU A 71 -2.49 6.96 -22.18
CA GLU A 71 -1.50 7.29 -21.15
C GLU A 71 -2.19 7.34 -19.78
N LEU A 72 -1.46 7.10 -18.69
CA LEU A 72 -2.02 7.17 -17.35
C LEU A 72 -2.26 8.63 -16.95
N ASN A 73 -3.50 8.96 -16.61
CA ASN A 73 -3.85 10.24 -15.98
C ASN A 73 -3.94 10.05 -14.46
N ILE A 74 -2.96 10.60 -13.74
CA ILE A 74 -2.81 10.44 -12.29
C ILE A 74 -3.99 11.04 -11.53
N ASP A 75 -4.47 12.23 -11.90
CA ASP A 75 -5.60 12.87 -11.23
C ASP A 75 -6.92 12.10 -11.44
N ALA A 76 -7.11 11.55 -12.64
CA ALA A 76 -8.24 10.69 -12.95
C ALA A 76 -8.15 9.33 -12.23
N LEU A 77 -6.94 8.79 -12.07
CA LEU A 77 -6.69 7.58 -11.26
C LEU A 77 -7.05 7.81 -9.79
N LEU A 78 -6.62 8.94 -9.22
CA LEU A 78 -6.95 9.31 -7.84
C LEU A 78 -8.46 9.44 -7.68
N THR A 79 -9.11 10.18 -8.58
CA THR A 79 -10.57 10.36 -8.55
C THR A 79 -11.31 9.03 -8.63
N ALA A 80 -10.86 8.12 -9.50
CA ALA A 80 -11.41 6.78 -9.60
C ALA A 80 -11.21 5.96 -8.32
N PHE A 81 -10.03 6.07 -7.68
CA PHE A 81 -9.75 5.44 -6.40
C PHE A 81 -10.67 5.97 -5.29
N LEU A 82 -10.79 7.29 -5.14
CA LEU A 82 -11.63 7.90 -4.10
C LEU A 82 -13.10 7.49 -4.26
N LYS A 83 -13.62 7.48 -5.50
CA LYS A 83 -14.97 6.99 -5.78
C LYS A 83 -15.14 5.52 -5.40
N PHE A 84 -14.19 4.69 -5.79
CA PHE A 84 -14.16 3.27 -5.44
C PHE A 84 -14.13 3.06 -3.93
N TRP A 85 -13.24 3.76 -3.24
CA TRP A 85 -13.03 3.64 -1.80
C TRP A 85 -14.29 4.03 -1.02
N ARG A 86 -14.95 5.12 -1.43
CA ARG A 86 -16.22 5.54 -0.84
C ARG A 86 -17.33 4.50 -1.00
N GLN A 87 -17.39 3.83 -2.15
CA GLN A 87 -18.46 2.87 -2.46
C GLN A 87 -18.20 1.47 -1.88
N HIS A 88 -16.93 1.06 -1.79
CA HIS A 88 -16.58 -0.34 -1.54
C HIS A 88 -15.55 -0.54 -0.42
N GLY A 89 -14.92 0.53 0.10
CA GLY A 89 -13.84 0.43 1.07
C GLY A 89 -14.27 -0.29 2.35
N GLU A 90 -15.37 0.12 2.97
CA GLU A 90 -15.80 -0.43 4.27
C GLU A 90 -16.24 -1.90 4.19
N PRO A 91 -17.05 -2.33 3.21
CA PRO A 91 -17.35 -3.75 3.00
C PRO A 91 -16.11 -4.61 2.76
N LEU A 92 -15.14 -4.11 1.98
CA LEU A 92 -13.91 -4.84 1.67
C LEU A 92 -12.97 -4.92 2.87
N LEU A 93 -12.87 -3.86 3.66
CA LEU A 93 -12.09 -3.86 4.90
C LEU A 93 -12.67 -4.84 5.92
N SER A 94 -14.00 -4.91 6.02
CA SER A 94 -14.70 -5.79 6.97
C SER A 94 -14.66 -7.27 6.60
N SER A 95 -14.48 -7.59 5.32
CA SER A 95 -14.40 -8.96 4.80
C SER A 95 -12.97 -9.47 4.65
N ALA A 96 -11.96 -8.62 4.83
CA ALA A 96 -10.56 -8.99 4.71
C ALA A 96 -10.15 -9.93 5.85
N ALA A 97 -9.65 -11.12 5.51
CA ALA A 97 -9.11 -12.06 6.49
C ALA A 97 -7.91 -11.48 7.27
N TYR A 98 -7.17 -10.55 6.66
CA TYR A 98 -5.96 -9.93 7.18
C TYR A 98 -6.24 -8.47 7.53
N HIS A 99 -6.79 -8.26 8.72
CA HIS A 99 -7.28 -6.96 9.15
C HIS A 99 -6.16 -5.91 9.21
N GLU A 100 -4.91 -6.31 9.47
CA GLU A 100 -3.81 -5.36 9.66
C GLU A 100 -3.27 -4.75 8.38
N ILE A 101 -3.36 -5.50 7.29
CA ILE A 101 -2.98 -5.07 5.95
C ILE A 101 -4.20 -4.89 5.04
N ALA A 102 -5.42 -4.95 5.56
CA ALA A 102 -6.63 -4.83 4.75
C ALA A 102 -6.64 -3.57 3.84
N PRO A 103 -6.26 -2.36 4.31
CA PRO A 103 -6.20 -1.20 3.42
C PRO A 103 -5.15 -1.34 2.30
N HIS A 104 -4.00 -1.94 2.61
CA HIS A 104 -2.96 -2.25 1.65
C HIS A 104 -3.46 -3.23 0.59
N ILE A 105 -4.16 -4.29 1.01
CA ILE A 105 -4.77 -5.29 0.14
C ILE A 105 -5.78 -4.63 -0.80
N VAL A 106 -6.67 -3.79 -0.28
CA VAL A 106 -7.70 -3.12 -1.08
C VAL A 106 -7.09 -2.13 -2.08
N LEU A 107 -6.09 -1.34 -1.68
CA LEU A 107 -5.38 -0.46 -2.61
C LEU A 107 -4.67 -1.26 -3.71
N MET A 108 -3.95 -2.32 -3.35
CA MET A 108 -3.29 -3.19 -4.33
C MET A 108 -4.32 -3.83 -5.27
N ALA A 109 -5.44 -4.33 -4.75
CA ALA A 109 -6.54 -4.88 -5.55
C ALA A 109 -7.05 -3.87 -6.58
N PHE A 110 -7.22 -2.61 -6.16
CA PHE A 110 -7.58 -1.51 -7.05
C PHE A 110 -6.53 -1.28 -8.13
N LEU A 111 -5.25 -1.11 -7.74
CA LEU A 111 -4.14 -0.77 -8.64
C LEU A 111 -3.82 -1.89 -9.63
N HIS A 112 -4.06 -3.15 -9.27
CA HIS A 112 -3.95 -4.28 -10.19
C HIS A 112 -4.82 -4.15 -11.43
N ARG A 113 -5.95 -3.44 -11.35
CA ARG A 113 -6.78 -3.16 -12.53
C ARG A 113 -6.11 -2.19 -13.51
N VAL A 114 -5.23 -1.31 -13.00
CA VAL A 114 -4.37 -0.45 -13.81
C VAL A 114 -3.28 -1.30 -14.48
N VAL A 115 -2.63 -2.17 -13.71
CA VAL A 115 -1.59 -3.10 -14.19
C VAL A 115 -2.11 -4.01 -15.30
N ASN A 116 -3.32 -4.55 -15.16
CA ASN A 116 -3.96 -5.38 -16.21
C ASN A 116 -4.14 -4.64 -17.54
N GLY A 117 -4.13 -3.30 -17.54
CA GLY A 117 -4.13 -2.47 -18.75
C GLY A 117 -2.75 -2.28 -19.40
N GLY A 118 -1.71 -2.99 -18.96
CA GLY A 118 -0.34 -2.89 -19.48
C GLY A 118 0.66 -2.16 -18.57
N GLY A 119 0.36 -2.02 -17.27
CA GLY A 119 1.28 -1.45 -16.28
C GLY A 119 2.06 -2.51 -15.51
N VAL A 120 2.91 -2.05 -14.59
CA VAL A 120 3.67 -2.84 -13.61
C VAL A 120 3.46 -2.20 -12.23
N LEU A 121 3.27 -3.01 -11.19
CA LEU A 121 3.20 -2.55 -9.81
C LEU A 121 4.28 -3.27 -9.02
N GLU A 122 5.33 -2.56 -8.63
CA GLU A 122 6.39 -3.07 -7.78
C GLU A 122 6.09 -2.75 -6.31
N ARG A 123 6.59 -3.60 -5.40
CA ARG A 123 6.40 -3.45 -3.94
C ARG A 123 7.73 -3.61 -3.23
N GLU A 124 8.06 -2.68 -2.36
CA GLU A 124 9.21 -2.79 -1.45
C GLU A 124 8.74 -2.97 -0.01
N TYR A 125 9.22 -4.03 0.65
CA TYR A 125 8.90 -4.35 2.04
C TYR A 125 10.15 -4.10 2.91
N ALA A 126 10.10 -3.09 3.77
CA ALA A 126 11.17 -2.80 4.73
C ALA A 126 10.73 -3.12 6.16
N ILE A 127 11.27 -4.22 6.72
CA ILE A 127 10.91 -4.71 8.07
C ILE A 127 11.38 -3.74 9.15
N GLY A 128 10.51 -3.49 10.13
CA GLY A 128 10.82 -2.62 11.28
C GLY A 128 10.61 -1.13 11.00
N SER A 129 10.10 -0.78 9.81
CA SER A 129 9.88 0.61 9.39
C SER A 129 8.41 1.00 9.21
N ASP A 130 7.47 0.06 9.35
CA ASP A 130 6.03 0.25 9.10
C ASP A 130 5.77 0.78 7.68
N ARG A 131 6.51 0.26 6.69
CA ARG A 131 6.51 0.69 5.28
C ARG A 131 6.00 -0.38 4.34
N MET A 132 5.15 0.05 3.41
CA MET A 132 4.87 -0.64 2.16
C MET A 132 4.94 0.40 1.05
N ASP A 133 6.11 0.52 0.44
CA ASP A 133 6.33 1.44 -0.68
C ASP A 133 5.84 0.71 -1.95
N LEU A 134 4.98 1.37 -2.73
CA LEU A 134 4.52 0.86 -4.02
C LEU A 134 5.03 1.76 -5.14
N CYS A 135 5.48 1.17 -6.24
CA CYS A 135 5.80 1.87 -7.47
C CYS A 135 4.88 1.40 -8.58
N LEU A 136 3.99 2.28 -9.03
CA LEU A 136 3.15 2.03 -10.20
C LEU A 136 3.83 2.60 -11.44
N GLN A 137 4.18 1.73 -12.39
CA GLN A 137 4.69 2.11 -13.70
C GLN A 137 3.63 1.80 -14.76
N TYR A 138 3.34 2.77 -15.63
CA TYR A 138 2.44 2.59 -16.75
C TYR A 138 2.93 3.42 -17.94
N LYS A 139 3.48 2.75 -18.96
CA LYS A 139 4.18 3.39 -20.07
C LYS A 139 5.26 4.35 -19.51
N ASP A 140 5.20 5.62 -19.85
CA ASP A 140 6.18 6.63 -19.44
C ASP A 140 5.87 7.27 -18.07
N VAL A 141 4.77 6.87 -17.41
CA VAL A 141 4.39 7.41 -16.10
C VAL A 141 4.84 6.46 -15.00
N THR A 142 5.59 7.01 -14.04
CA THR A 142 5.96 6.32 -12.80
C THR A 142 5.37 7.09 -11.62
N LEU A 143 4.70 6.40 -10.70
CA LEU A 143 4.07 6.96 -9.52
C LEU A 143 4.56 6.22 -8.27
N GLY A 144 5.30 6.92 -7.41
CA GLY A 144 5.65 6.45 -6.08
C GLY A 144 4.50 6.64 -5.09
N ILE A 145 4.19 5.60 -4.31
CA ILE A 145 3.10 5.59 -3.35
C ILE A 145 3.61 5.05 -2.01
N GLU A 146 3.41 5.84 -0.95
CA GLU A 146 3.65 5.44 0.43
C GLU A 146 2.32 5.16 1.14
N LEU A 147 2.31 4.16 2.02
CA LEU A 147 1.13 3.81 2.83
C LEU A 147 1.44 3.87 4.32
N LYS A 148 0.53 4.49 5.08
CA LYS A 148 0.53 4.53 6.54
C LYS A 148 -0.82 4.13 7.09
N VAL A 149 -0.80 3.38 8.20
CA VAL A 149 -2.00 3.04 8.96
C VAL A 149 -1.96 3.77 10.30
N TRP A 150 -2.89 4.70 10.51
CA TRP A 150 -2.98 5.44 11.77
C TRP A 150 -3.82 4.67 12.79
N ARG A 151 -3.20 4.30 13.91
CA ARG A 151 -3.80 3.44 14.94
C ARG A 151 -4.04 4.19 16.25
N ASP A 152 -4.86 3.60 17.11
CA ASP A 152 -5.08 4.10 18.47
C ASP A 152 -3.73 4.26 19.20
N LYS A 153 -3.62 5.34 20.00
CA LYS A 153 -2.45 5.67 20.82
C LYS A 153 -1.16 5.91 20.02
N LYS A 154 -1.22 6.00 18.69
CA LYS A 154 -0.12 6.45 17.83
C LYS A 154 -0.35 7.89 17.40
N ARG A 155 0.73 8.66 17.28
CA ARG A 155 0.67 10.00 16.67
C ARG A 155 0.29 9.90 15.20
N ASP A 156 -0.18 11.00 14.65
CA ASP A 156 -0.46 11.11 13.22
C ASP A 156 0.82 10.81 12.40
N PRO A 157 0.77 9.83 11.47
CA PRO A 157 1.94 9.41 10.72
C PRO A 157 2.26 10.30 9.51
N GLN A 158 1.52 11.40 9.26
CA GLN A 158 1.71 12.22 8.07
C GLN A 158 3.15 12.74 7.90
N ALA A 159 3.75 13.30 8.95
CA ALA A 159 5.11 13.85 8.88
C ALA A 159 6.13 12.74 8.53
N ASP A 160 6.02 11.59 9.20
CA ASP A 160 6.90 10.45 8.96
C ASP A 160 6.68 9.88 7.56
N GLY A 161 5.42 9.83 7.10
CA GLY A 161 5.07 9.37 5.75
C GLY A 161 5.61 10.28 4.66
N ILE A 162 5.60 11.61 4.87
CA ILE A 162 6.18 12.59 3.95
C ILE A 162 7.69 12.38 3.85
N GLU A 163 8.40 12.34 4.98
CA GLU A 163 9.86 12.14 5.01
C GLU A 163 10.26 10.84 4.29
N GLN A 164 9.51 9.76 4.53
CA GLN A 164 9.77 8.46 3.93
C GLN A 164 9.48 8.45 2.43
N LEU A 165 8.38 9.07 2.01
CA LEU A 165 8.03 9.21 0.60
C LEU A 165 9.06 10.08 -0.13
N GLU A 166 9.54 11.19 0.43
CA GLU A 166 10.62 12.00 -0.17
C GLU A 166 11.88 11.15 -0.41
N SER A 167 12.30 10.37 0.59
CA SER A 167 13.43 9.45 0.44
C SER A 167 13.20 8.40 -0.65
N TYR A 168 11.97 7.93 -0.81
CA TYR A 168 11.61 6.98 -1.85
C TYR A 168 11.59 7.62 -3.26
N LEU A 169 10.94 8.78 -3.40
CA LEU A 169 10.90 9.54 -4.64
C LEU A 169 12.29 9.95 -5.11
N GLY A 170 13.17 10.35 -4.19
CA GLY A 170 14.57 10.65 -4.49
C GLY A 170 15.35 9.43 -5.03
N ARG A 171 15.06 8.22 -4.52
CA ARG A 171 15.63 6.96 -5.05
C ARG A 171 15.11 6.63 -6.46
N LEU A 172 13.86 6.96 -6.74
CA LEU A 172 13.21 6.74 -8.04
C LEU A 172 13.49 7.85 -9.06
N GLY A 173 14.05 9.00 -8.63
CA GLY A 173 14.24 10.18 -9.49
C GLY A 173 12.93 10.88 -9.86
N LEU A 174 11.92 10.81 -9.00
CA LEU A 174 10.60 11.43 -9.18
C LEU A 174 10.46 12.68 -8.32
N ASP A 175 9.61 13.62 -8.73
CA ASP A 175 9.32 14.87 -8.01
C ASP A 175 7.90 14.89 -7.39
N PHE A 176 7.09 13.86 -7.62
CA PHE A 176 5.75 13.74 -7.04
C PHE A 176 5.41 12.32 -6.61
N GLY A 177 4.46 12.20 -5.68
CA GLY A 177 3.97 10.91 -5.20
C GLY A 177 2.70 11.01 -4.38
N TRP A 178 2.17 9.85 -3.98
CA TRP A 178 0.99 9.77 -3.13
C TRP A 178 1.34 9.22 -1.75
N LEU A 179 0.82 9.85 -0.71
CA LEU A 179 0.87 9.33 0.66
C LEU A 179 -0.55 8.97 1.10
N PHE A 180 -0.83 7.68 1.25
CA PHE A 180 -2.09 7.23 1.86
C PHE A 180 -1.94 7.12 3.38
N ILE A 181 -2.89 7.70 4.10
CA ILE A 181 -3.04 7.56 5.55
C ILE A 181 -4.40 6.94 5.81
N PHE A 182 -4.41 5.65 6.12
CA PHE A 182 -5.61 4.91 6.50
C PHE A 182 -5.83 5.04 8.00
N ASP A 183 -6.83 5.81 8.39
CA ASP A 183 -7.20 5.95 9.79
C ASP A 183 -7.92 4.67 10.26
N ARG A 184 -7.42 4.00 11.28
CA ARG A 184 -8.04 2.80 11.87
C ARG A 184 -8.25 2.97 13.37
N ARG A 185 -8.21 4.22 13.86
CA ARG A 185 -8.54 4.53 15.25
C ARG A 185 -10.00 4.20 15.52
N LYS A 186 -10.29 3.70 16.72
CA LYS A 186 -11.67 3.33 17.11
C LYS A 186 -12.63 4.52 17.10
N ASN A 187 -12.10 5.72 17.32
CA ASN A 187 -12.87 6.96 17.36
C ASN A 187 -12.67 7.80 16.09
N ALA A 188 -12.20 7.20 15.00
CA ALA A 188 -12.12 7.89 13.72
C ALA A 188 -13.53 8.23 13.23
N LEU A 189 -13.66 9.34 12.49
CA LEU A 189 -14.91 9.68 11.82
C LEU A 189 -15.31 8.57 10.82
N PRO A 190 -16.59 8.47 10.44
CA PRO A 190 -17.02 7.60 9.36
C PRO A 190 -16.19 7.81 8.09
N MET A 191 -16.02 6.73 7.30
CA MET A 191 -15.15 6.74 6.12
C MET A 191 -15.41 7.92 5.18
N GLU A 192 -16.68 8.24 4.94
CA GLU A 192 -17.06 9.34 4.05
C GLU A 192 -16.64 10.73 4.55
N GLU A 193 -16.59 10.92 5.87
CA GLU A 193 -16.31 12.21 6.51
C GLU A 193 -14.81 12.47 6.67
N ARG A 194 -14.01 11.41 6.77
CA ARG A 194 -12.55 11.52 6.87
C ARG A 194 -11.81 11.41 5.55
N LEU A 195 -12.50 10.99 4.47
CA LEU A 195 -11.89 10.90 3.14
C LEU A 195 -11.53 12.30 2.65
N SER A 196 -10.24 12.61 2.61
CA SER A 196 -9.76 13.92 2.18
C SER A 196 -8.46 13.81 1.39
N THR A 197 -8.22 14.82 0.56
CA THR A 197 -7.00 14.95 -0.22
C THR A 197 -6.42 16.33 -0.07
N GLU A 198 -5.12 16.40 0.16
CA GLU A 198 -4.36 17.64 0.28
C GLU A 198 -3.07 17.51 -0.56
N VAL A 199 -2.70 18.57 -1.27
CA VAL A 199 -1.40 18.62 -1.95
C VAL A 199 -0.44 19.41 -1.08
N VAL A 200 0.62 18.75 -0.63
CA VAL A 200 1.71 19.35 0.12
C VAL A 200 2.93 19.48 -0.80
N VAL A 201 3.52 20.67 -0.82
CA VAL A 201 4.84 20.88 -1.44
C VAL A 201 5.85 20.93 -0.31
N THR A 202 6.82 20.02 -0.33
CA THR A 202 7.84 19.93 0.73
C THR A 202 8.92 20.99 0.54
N GLU A 203 9.77 21.20 1.55
CA GLU A 203 10.92 22.11 1.45
C GLU A 203 11.85 21.73 0.29
N ASN A 204 12.01 20.42 0.04
CA ASN A 204 12.79 19.86 -1.06
C ASN A 204 12.07 19.88 -2.41
N GLN A 205 10.94 20.60 -2.53
CA GLN A 205 10.13 20.78 -3.74
C GLN A 205 9.44 19.51 -4.27
N TYR A 206 9.28 18.47 -3.46
CA TYR A 206 8.44 17.33 -3.85
C TYR A 206 6.96 17.70 -3.72
N ARG A 207 6.16 17.33 -4.72
CA ARG A 207 4.70 17.47 -4.70
C ARG A 207 4.06 16.17 -4.22
N ILE A 208 3.64 16.15 -2.96
CA ILE A 208 3.01 14.97 -2.35
C ILE A 208 1.51 15.20 -2.24
N THR A 209 0.72 14.33 -2.87
CA THR A 209 -0.72 14.27 -2.62
C THR A 209 -0.95 13.37 -1.41
N VAL A 210 -1.35 13.96 -0.29
CA VAL A 210 -1.75 13.24 0.92
C VAL A 210 -3.22 12.85 0.79
N ILE A 211 -3.52 11.57 0.91
CA ILE A 211 -4.87 11.02 0.89
C ILE A 211 -5.17 10.42 2.26
N ARG A 212 -6.12 10.99 2.99
CA ARG A 212 -6.62 10.43 4.25
C ARG A 212 -7.87 9.63 3.96
N ALA A 213 -7.92 8.40 4.47
CA ALA A 213 -8.94 7.41 4.14
C ALA A 213 -9.36 6.57 5.34
#